data_AF-Q0AXT0-F1
#
_entry.id   AF-Q0AXT0-F1
#
_cell.length_a   1.000
_cell.length_b   1.000
_cell.length_c   1.000
_cell.angle_alpha   90.00
_cell.angle_beta   90.00
_cell.angle_gamma   90.00
#
_symmetry.space_group_name_H-M   'P 1'
#
loop_
_entity.id
_entity.type
_entity.pdbx_description
1 polymer ?
#
loop_
_entity_poly.entity_id
_entity_poly.type
_entity_poly.pdbx_seq_one_letter_code
_entity_poly.pdbx_strand_id
1 'polypeptide(L)'
;MKEFIMQDVKLRPEQDEKELIISGDLAAHLSIGEEQNIKFQVGRNYKNMVLKISHAEKSRNTITINTSLARKMRISPNRKYAVNARGNIIQIGPVVGIMAETSRDARRPFGGQTFFIKQLLQSGRALGQICFAFSPFSIDWKSKSIHGYSWGDKGWIQGRFPLPDVVYPREKAYSPVKLNIRRRLENMGAKFLNPALIGKWQTYRVITQNPSLVPFMPDTRLVNSFSQVDKMIKKYTAVYLKPVSGSQGRNIVRVVKKKTDSVYQYQYQLRLLHNSKKSV
;
A
#
# COMPACT_ATOMS: atom_id res chain seq x y z
N MET A 1 9.13 8.02 21.83
CA MET A 1 8.87 8.40 20.42
C MET A 1 8.33 9.81 20.44
N LYS A 2 8.93 10.78 19.75
CA LYS A 2 8.29 12.10 19.60
C LYS A 2 6.99 11.91 18.82
N GLU A 3 5.87 12.27 19.45
CA GLU A 3 4.54 12.14 18.87
C GLU A 3 4.38 13.07 17.66
N PHE A 4 3.58 12.64 16.69
CA PHE A 4 3.21 13.52 15.58
C PHE A 4 2.23 14.58 16.10
N ILE A 5 2.41 15.82 15.67
CA ILE A 5 1.56 16.93 16.09
C ILE A 5 0.78 17.45 14.90
N MET A 6 -0.50 17.72 15.10
CA MET A 6 -1.41 18.20 14.06
C MET A 6 -1.25 19.70 13.83
N GLN A 7 -0.65 20.06 12.70
CA GLN A 7 -0.36 21.44 12.34
C GLN A 7 -1.09 21.91 11.10
N ASP A 8 -1.48 23.19 11.12
CA ASP A 8 -1.97 23.89 9.94
C ASP A 8 -0.79 24.26 9.04
N VAL A 9 -0.92 23.94 7.75
CA VAL A 9 0.05 24.32 6.73
C VAL A 9 -0.49 25.52 5.96
N LYS A 10 0.10 26.68 6.19
CA LYS A 10 -0.20 27.93 5.49
C LYS A 10 0.57 27.97 4.17
N LEU A 11 -0.13 28.38 3.11
CA LEU A 11 0.46 28.52 1.79
C LEU A 11 0.68 30.02 1.50
N ARG A 12 1.92 30.39 1.14
CA ARG A 12 2.31 31.77 0.78
C ARG A 12 2.92 31.83 -0.62
N PRO A 13 2.20 32.33 -1.64
CA PRO A 13 2.72 32.40 -3.01
C PRO A 13 4.04 33.19 -3.16
N GLU A 14 4.20 34.26 -2.37
CA GLU A 14 5.31 35.21 -2.39
C GLU A 14 6.57 34.73 -1.65
N GLN A 15 6.46 33.67 -0.85
CA GLN A 15 7.59 33.08 -0.12
C GLN A 15 8.55 32.37 -1.08
N ASP A 16 9.86 32.41 -0.83
CA ASP A 16 10.85 31.65 -1.60
C ASP A 16 10.56 30.13 -1.53
N GLU A 17 10.60 29.45 -2.68
CA GLU A 17 10.46 27.99 -2.78
C GLU A 17 11.55 27.18 -2.05
N LYS A 18 12.61 27.83 -1.58
CA LYS A 18 13.70 27.24 -0.80
C LYS A 18 13.53 27.46 0.70
N GLU A 19 12.53 28.22 1.14
CA GLU A 19 12.34 28.55 2.55
C GLU A 19 11.17 27.78 3.16
N LEU A 20 11.36 27.29 4.38
CA LEU A 20 10.30 26.77 5.24
C LEU A 20 10.25 27.65 6.47
N ILE A 21 9.08 28.21 6.78
CA ILE A 21 8.90 29.02 7.98
C ILE A 21 8.11 28.20 9.00
N ILE A 22 8.59 28.11 10.24
CA ILE A 22 7.84 27.52 11.36
C ILE A 22 7.70 28.53 12.49
N SER A 23 6.62 28.45 13.25
CA SER A 23 6.45 29.29 14.44
C SER A 23 7.43 28.88 15.56
N GLY A 24 7.85 29.84 16.40
CA GLY A 24 8.80 29.59 17.49
C GLY A 24 8.36 28.50 18.47
N ASP A 25 7.07 28.42 18.77
CA ASP A 25 6.51 27.37 19.61
C ASP A 25 6.57 25.97 18.96
N LEU A 26 6.39 25.90 17.64
CA LEU A 26 6.55 24.64 16.90
C LEU A 26 8.01 24.19 16.87
N ALA A 27 8.94 25.13 16.67
CA ALA A 27 10.37 24.85 16.72
C ALA A 27 10.78 24.28 18.10
N ALA A 28 10.31 24.91 19.17
CA ALA A 28 10.54 24.44 20.54
C ALA A 28 9.99 23.02 20.78
N HIS A 29 8.74 22.77 20.35
CA HIS A 29 8.11 21.45 20.51
C HIS A 29 8.87 20.36 19.73
N LEU A 30 9.26 20.65 18.49
CA LEU A 30 10.03 19.71 17.66
C LEU A 30 11.47 19.55 18.16
N SER A 31 11.92 20.39 19.09
CA SER A 31 13.31 20.55 19.55
C SER A 31 14.26 20.80 18.38
N ILE A 32 13.86 21.72 17.50
CA ILE A 32 14.67 22.18 16.38
C ILE A 32 15.30 23.51 16.80
N GLY A 33 16.63 23.58 16.75
CA GLY A 33 17.38 24.83 16.93
C GLY A 33 17.38 25.69 15.66
N GLU A 34 18.22 26.72 15.62
CA GLU A 34 18.41 27.56 14.42
C GLU A 34 19.23 26.85 13.32
N GLU A 35 18.78 25.68 12.88
CA GLU A 35 19.40 24.98 11.75
C GLU A 35 19.03 25.66 10.43
N GLN A 36 20.01 26.27 9.75
CA GLN A 36 19.74 26.97 8.49
C GLN A 36 19.48 26.06 7.29
N ASN A 37 19.78 24.75 7.36
CA ASN A 37 19.56 23.82 6.24
C ASN A 37 18.88 22.55 6.73
N ILE A 38 17.63 22.36 6.31
CA ILE A 38 16.82 21.21 6.65
C ILE A 38 16.46 20.39 5.40
N LYS A 39 16.07 19.14 5.63
CA LYS A 39 15.40 18.30 4.65
C LYS A 39 13.90 18.30 4.94
N PHE A 40 13.13 19.02 4.14
CA PHE A 40 11.68 18.98 4.21
C PHE A 40 11.14 17.77 3.46
N GLN A 41 10.40 16.90 4.14
CA GLN A 41 10.02 15.58 3.64
C GLN A 41 8.51 15.38 3.66
N VAL A 42 7.98 14.82 2.56
CA VAL A 42 6.59 14.35 2.46
C VAL A 42 6.64 12.98 1.80
N GLY A 43 6.41 11.92 2.59
CA GLY A 43 6.57 10.56 2.09
C GLY A 43 8.04 10.27 1.82
N ARG A 44 8.34 9.64 0.67
CA ARG A 44 9.72 9.44 0.21
C ARG A 44 10.26 10.59 -0.63
N ASN A 45 9.45 11.64 -0.84
CA ASN A 45 9.87 12.84 -1.55
C ASN A 45 10.45 13.85 -0.54
N TYR A 46 11.51 14.55 -0.93
CA TYR A 46 12.12 15.57 -0.07
C TYR A 46 12.68 16.73 -0.89
N LYS A 47 12.88 17.86 -0.22
CA LYS A 47 13.58 19.04 -0.73
C LYS A 47 14.47 19.61 0.38
N ASN A 48 15.69 20.00 0.04
CA ASN A 48 16.55 20.74 0.96
C ASN A 48 16.10 22.21 0.98
N MET A 49 15.97 22.78 2.18
CA MET A 49 15.36 24.07 2.40
C MET A 49 16.05 24.81 3.54
N VAL A 50 15.94 26.13 3.52
CA VAL A 50 16.36 26.99 4.62
C VAL A 50 15.21 27.11 5.62
N LEU A 51 15.47 26.76 6.88
CA LEU A 51 14.49 26.93 7.95
C LEU A 51 14.56 28.36 8.49
N LYS A 52 13.41 29.01 8.61
CA LYS A 52 13.25 30.28 9.30
C LYS A 52 12.27 30.11 10.44
N ILE A 53 12.68 30.53 11.64
CA ILE A 53 11.82 30.53 12.81
C ILE A 53 11.18 31.92 12.91
N SER A 54 9.85 31.98 12.90
CA SER A 54 9.10 33.22 13.07
C SER A 54 8.52 33.31 14.47
N HIS A 55 8.91 34.36 15.20
CA HIS A 55 8.31 34.74 16.48
C HIS A 55 7.22 35.81 16.33
N ALA A 56 7.03 36.35 15.13
CA ALA A 56 6.03 37.39 14.82
C ALA A 56 4.66 36.81 14.44
N GLU A 57 4.55 35.50 14.19
CA GLU A 57 3.28 34.85 13.88
C GLU A 57 2.38 34.82 15.12
N LYS A 58 1.23 35.51 15.07
CA LYS A 58 0.18 35.43 16.12
C LYS A 58 -0.40 34.03 16.27
N SER A 59 -0.32 33.21 15.22
CA SER A 59 -0.81 31.83 15.22
C SER A 59 0.27 30.88 15.72
N ARG A 60 -0.04 30.18 16.81
CA ARG A 60 0.75 29.08 17.34
C ARG A 60 0.76 27.91 16.35
N ASN A 61 1.80 27.09 16.41
CA ASN A 61 1.79 25.75 15.84
C ASN A 61 1.61 25.71 14.30
N THR A 62 2.32 26.57 13.58
CA THR A 62 2.13 26.71 12.12
C THR A 62 3.37 26.42 11.30
N ILE A 63 3.16 25.81 10.14
CA ILE A 63 4.15 25.67 9.07
C ILE A 63 3.69 26.54 7.90
N THR A 64 4.60 27.36 7.37
CA THR A 64 4.35 28.16 6.19
C THR A 64 5.31 27.80 5.07
N ILE A 65 4.75 27.52 3.90
CA ILE A 65 5.47 27.04 2.73
C ILE A 65 4.98 27.73 1.47
N ASN A 66 5.86 27.88 0.48
CA ASN A 66 5.49 28.37 -0.83
C ASN A 66 4.37 27.51 -1.48
N THR A 67 3.38 28.16 -2.08
CA THR A 67 2.21 27.51 -2.71
C THR A 67 2.57 26.58 -3.87
N SER A 68 3.52 26.98 -4.73
CA SER A 68 4.02 26.14 -5.84
C SER A 68 4.76 24.92 -5.30
N LEU A 69 5.62 25.10 -4.28
CA LEU A 69 6.29 23.98 -3.63
C LEU A 69 5.30 23.01 -2.96
N ALA A 70 4.31 23.53 -2.22
CA ALA A 70 3.27 22.69 -1.61
C ALA A 70 2.56 21.83 -2.66
N ARG A 71 2.23 22.39 -3.83
CA ARG A 71 1.64 21.65 -4.96
C ARG A 71 2.58 20.56 -5.49
N LYS A 72 3.89 20.86 -5.62
CA LYS A 72 4.92 19.88 -6.03
C LYS A 72 5.05 18.74 -5.00
N MET A 73 5.02 19.08 -3.71
CA MET A 73 5.09 18.13 -2.58
C MET A 73 3.75 17.46 -2.24
N ARG A 74 2.68 17.79 -2.97
CA ARG A 74 1.33 17.23 -2.83
C ARG A 74 0.68 17.51 -1.48
N ILE A 75 0.95 18.69 -0.95
CA ILE A 75 0.30 19.25 0.24
C ILE A 75 -0.89 20.10 -0.24
N SER A 76 -2.08 19.74 0.19
CA SER A 76 -3.31 20.50 -0.02
C SER A 76 -3.55 21.52 1.10
N PRO A 77 -4.11 22.71 0.78
CA PRO A 77 -4.53 23.68 1.79
C PRO A 77 -5.73 23.18 2.60
N ASN A 78 -6.10 23.95 3.64
CA ASN A 78 -7.33 23.77 4.43
C ASN A 78 -7.47 22.39 5.11
N ARG A 79 -6.34 21.82 5.53
CA ARG A 79 -6.32 20.63 6.38
C ARG A 79 -5.09 20.63 7.27
N LYS A 80 -5.25 20.03 8.45
CA LYS A 80 -4.16 19.76 9.37
C LYS A 80 -3.37 18.54 8.91
N TYR A 81 -2.07 18.59 9.13
CA TYR A 81 -1.17 17.47 8.90
C TYR A 81 -0.42 17.11 10.15
N ALA A 82 -0.15 15.83 10.30
CA ALA A 82 0.79 15.36 11.29
C ALA A 82 2.21 15.79 10.88
N VAL A 83 2.93 16.38 11.82
CA VAL A 83 4.29 16.90 11.66
C VAL A 83 5.20 16.21 12.67
N ASN A 84 6.40 15.84 12.24
CA ASN A 84 7.45 15.31 13.11
C ASN A 84 8.82 15.82 12.65
N ALA A 85 9.80 15.83 13.55
CA ALA A 85 11.17 16.20 13.26
C ALA A 85 12.16 15.15 13.79
N ARG A 86 13.21 14.90 13.01
CA ARG A 86 14.30 13.97 13.36
C ARG A 86 15.63 14.51 12.85
N GLY A 87 16.48 15.01 13.75
CA GLY A 87 17.64 15.79 13.35
C GLY A 87 17.20 16.96 12.45
N ASN A 88 17.86 17.13 11.31
CA ASN A 88 17.55 18.17 10.33
C ASN A 88 16.38 17.84 9.38
N ILE A 89 15.61 16.78 9.65
CA ILE A 89 14.47 16.39 8.81
C ILE A 89 13.19 16.89 9.45
N ILE A 90 12.43 17.72 8.72
CA ILE A 90 11.05 18.08 9.06
C ILE A 90 10.12 17.32 8.12
N GLN A 91 9.28 16.45 8.69
CA GLN A 91 8.39 15.58 7.94
C GLN A 91 6.93 15.99 8.12
N ILE A 92 6.22 16.12 7.00
CA ILE A 92 4.75 16.10 6.96
C ILE A 92 4.30 14.68 6.60
N GLY A 93 3.52 14.07 7.48
CA GLY A 93 3.06 12.70 7.30
C GLY A 93 2.80 11.97 8.63
N PRO A 94 2.80 10.62 8.63
CA PRO A 94 3.26 9.77 7.53
C PRO A 94 2.35 9.84 6.29
N VAL A 95 2.95 9.58 5.12
CA VAL A 95 2.24 9.26 3.90
C VAL A 95 1.97 7.76 3.89
N VAL A 96 0.69 7.38 3.90
CA VAL A 96 0.23 5.99 3.97
C VAL A 96 -0.47 5.63 2.67
N GLY A 97 0.11 4.68 1.93
CA GLY A 97 -0.45 4.17 0.69
C GLY A 97 -1.12 2.82 0.88
N ILE A 98 -2.43 2.72 0.62
CA ILE A 98 -3.17 1.45 0.63
C ILE A 98 -3.13 0.85 -0.78
N MET A 99 -2.28 -0.15 -1.00
CA MET A 99 -2.06 -0.74 -2.31
C MET A 99 -3.11 -1.83 -2.59
N ALA A 100 -4.01 -1.60 -3.54
CA ALA A 100 -5.15 -2.47 -3.81
C ALA A 100 -5.49 -2.54 -5.31
N GLU A 101 -6.20 -3.60 -5.71
CA GLU A 101 -6.75 -3.72 -7.06
C GLU A 101 -7.91 -2.76 -7.26
N THR A 102 -7.91 -2.08 -8.40
CA THR A 102 -8.98 -1.16 -8.78
C THR A 102 -10.12 -1.89 -9.51
N SER A 103 -11.32 -1.30 -9.45
CA SER A 103 -12.53 -1.72 -10.15
C SER A 103 -12.90 -0.69 -11.22
N ARG A 104 -13.69 -1.11 -12.20
CA ARG A 104 -14.30 -0.20 -13.20
C ARG A 104 -15.48 0.61 -12.64
N ASP A 105 -16.08 0.16 -11.53
CA ASP A 105 -17.17 0.88 -10.87
C ASP A 105 -16.61 2.08 -10.08
N ALA A 106 -16.91 3.30 -10.55
CA ALA A 106 -16.46 4.54 -9.91
C ALA A 106 -17.00 4.74 -8.49
N ARG A 107 -18.16 4.18 -8.14
CA ARG A 107 -18.70 4.21 -6.76
C ARG A 107 -17.97 3.22 -5.85
N ARG A 108 -17.37 2.19 -6.45
CA ARG A 108 -16.64 1.13 -5.77
C ARG A 108 -15.25 0.95 -6.37
N PRO A 109 -14.37 1.97 -6.28
CA PRO A 109 -13.08 1.97 -6.97
C PRO A 109 -12.16 0.81 -6.56
N PHE A 110 -12.44 0.13 -5.44
CA PHE A 110 -11.71 -1.06 -4.97
C PHE A 110 -12.63 -2.28 -4.77
N GLY A 111 -13.76 -2.31 -5.47
CA GLY A 111 -14.74 -3.40 -5.48
C GLY A 111 -15.27 -3.73 -4.09
N GLY A 112 -15.02 -4.96 -3.63
CA GLY A 112 -15.40 -5.44 -2.29
C GLY A 112 -14.63 -4.79 -1.14
N GLN A 113 -13.46 -4.19 -1.39
CA GLN A 113 -12.63 -3.56 -0.35
C GLN A 113 -12.95 -2.07 -0.16
N THR A 114 -13.77 -1.48 -1.02
CA THR A 114 -14.10 -0.04 -1.06
C THR A 114 -14.50 0.50 0.31
N PHE A 115 -15.43 -0.15 1.01
CA PHE A 115 -15.93 0.34 2.31
C PHE A 115 -14.83 0.35 3.37
N PHE A 116 -14.08 -0.74 3.49
CA PHE A 116 -12.96 -0.83 4.43
C PHE A 116 -11.86 0.18 4.11
N ILE A 117 -11.51 0.35 2.83
CA ILE A 117 -10.50 1.33 2.41
C ILE A 117 -10.97 2.75 2.76
N LYS A 118 -12.25 3.08 2.54
CA LYS A 118 -12.82 4.37 2.96
C LYS A 118 -12.61 4.62 4.46
N GLN A 119 -12.89 3.63 5.31
CA GLN A 119 -12.70 3.76 6.77
C GLN A 119 -11.24 4.06 7.13
N LEU A 120 -10.28 3.39 6.49
CA LEU A 120 -8.86 3.67 6.68
C LEU A 120 -8.47 5.09 6.24
N LEU A 121 -8.96 5.54 5.08
CA LEU A 121 -8.69 6.88 4.57
C LEU A 121 -9.21 7.96 5.52
N GLN A 122 -10.43 7.79 6.05
CA GLN A 122 -11.03 8.69 7.02
C GLN A 122 -10.23 8.71 8.33
N SER A 123 -9.86 7.53 8.84
CA SER A 123 -9.07 7.40 10.07
C SER A 123 -7.68 8.05 9.92
N GLY A 124 -7.00 7.80 8.79
CA GLY A 124 -5.72 8.43 8.50
C GLY A 124 -5.82 9.96 8.40
N ARG A 125 -6.88 10.48 7.78
CA ARG A 125 -7.14 11.93 7.71
C ARG A 125 -7.36 12.55 9.10
N ALA A 126 -8.08 11.87 9.98
CA ALA A 126 -8.29 12.31 11.37
C ALA A 126 -6.97 12.40 12.17
N LEU A 127 -6.00 11.55 11.83
CA LEU A 127 -4.65 11.56 12.39
C LEU A 127 -3.66 12.48 11.63
N GLY A 128 -4.15 13.29 10.68
CA GLY A 128 -3.31 14.19 9.86
C GLY A 128 -2.42 13.52 8.84
N GLN A 129 -2.57 12.23 8.62
CA GLN A 129 -1.80 11.47 7.65
C GLN A 129 -2.20 11.84 6.23
N ILE A 130 -1.27 11.70 5.30
CA ILE A 130 -1.60 11.69 3.87
C ILE A 130 -1.93 10.26 3.51
N CYS A 131 -3.20 9.89 3.68
CA CYS A 131 -3.70 8.54 3.40
C CYS A 131 -4.41 8.50 2.04
N PHE A 132 -4.01 7.56 1.18
CA PHE A 132 -4.61 7.34 -0.13
C PHE A 132 -4.53 5.87 -0.52
N ALA A 133 -5.40 5.43 -1.41
CA ALA A 133 -5.41 4.09 -1.96
C ALA A 133 -5.04 4.10 -3.43
N PHE A 134 -4.28 3.11 -3.90
CA PHE A 134 -3.72 3.12 -5.24
C PHE A 134 -3.53 1.72 -5.82
N SER A 135 -3.44 1.64 -7.14
CA SER A 135 -3.06 0.42 -7.84
C SER A 135 -1.54 0.33 -7.90
N PRO A 136 -0.91 -0.85 -7.73
CA PRO A 136 0.54 -0.99 -7.93
C PRO A 136 1.01 -0.46 -9.30
N PHE A 137 0.13 -0.45 -10.31
CA PHE A 137 0.43 -0.01 -11.68
C PHE A 137 0.21 1.49 -11.91
N SER A 138 -0.24 2.25 -10.91
CA SER A 138 -0.51 3.69 -11.04
C SER A 138 0.64 4.60 -10.55
N ILE A 139 1.81 4.00 -10.32
CA ILE A 139 3.03 4.68 -9.89
C ILE A 139 3.73 5.26 -11.12
N ASP A 140 3.92 6.58 -11.11
CA ASP A 140 4.81 7.28 -12.02
C ASP A 140 6.19 7.42 -11.38
N TRP A 141 7.09 6.54 -11.81
CA TRP A 141 8.44 6.47 -11.28
C TRP A 141 9.31 7.67 -11.66
N LYS A 142 9.01 8.34 -12.79
CA LYS A 142 9.77 9.50 -13.26
C LYS A 142 9.48 10.71 -12.38
N SER A 143 8.20 10.98 -12.14
CA SER A 143 7.78 12.10 -11.29
C SER A 143 7.74 11.78 -9.79
N LYS A 144 8.09 10.55 -9.40
CA LYS A 144 8.02 10.05 -8.01
C LYS A 144 6.67 10.36 -7.36
N SER A 145 5.60 10.01 -8.06
CA SER A 145 4.24 10.22 -7.57
C SER A 145 3.30 9.09 -8.00
N ILE A 146 2.16 8.99 -7.34
CA ILE A 146 1.20 7.91 -7.52
C ILE A 146 -0.17 8.51 -7.82
N HIS A 147 -0.82 8.04 -8.89
CA HIS A 147 -2.25 8.32 -9.07
C HIS A 147 -3.04 7.41 -8.15
N GLY A 148 -3.92 8.00 -7.35
CA GLY A 148 -4.67 7.27 -6.35
C GLY A 148 -5.99 7.94 -6.00
N TYR A 149 -6.62 7.37 -4.99
CA TYR A 149 -7.93 7.75 -4.49
C TYR A 149 -7.82 8.13 -3.03
N SER A 150 -8.47 9.22 -2.64
CA SER A 150 -8.72 9.57 -1.25
C SER A 150 -10.21 9.78 -1.02
N TRP A 151 -10.60 10.06 0.22
CA TRP A 151 -11.99 10.34 0.59
C TRP A 151 -12.12 11.78 1.07
N GLY A 152 -12.86 12.59 0.31
CA GLY A 152 -13.23 13.94 0.67
C GLY A 152 -14.70 14.06 1.03
N ASP A 153 -15.12 15.29 1.25
CA ASP A 153 -16.44 15.59 1.82
C ASP A 153 -17.56 15.29 0.81
N LYS A 154 -17.25 15.38 -0.48
CA LYS A 154 -18.15 15.02 -1.60
C LYS A 154 -17.95 13.59 -2.12
N GLY A 155 -17.17 12.76 -1.43
CA GLY A 155 -16.94 11.35 -1.78
C GLY A 155 -15.52 11.04 -2.27
N TRP A 156 -15.41 10.09 -3.20
CA TRP A 156 -14.13 9.65 -3.74
C TRP A 156 -13.45 10.76 -4.56
N ILE A 157 -12.19 11.05 -4.25
CA ILE A 157 -11.37 12.03 -4.96
C ILE A 157 -10.18 11.32 -5.59
N GLN A 158 -10.01 11.49 -6.90
CA GLN A 158 -8.79 11.08 -7.58
C GLN A 158 -7.74 12.20 -7.50
N GLY A 159 -6.48 11.82 -7.33
CA GLY A 159 -5.39 12.78 -7.24
C GLY A 159 -4.01 12.16 -7.39
N ARG A 160 -3.00 13.01 -7.34
CA ARG A 160 -1.59 12.59 -7.30
C ARG A 160 -1.05 12.73 -5.90
N PHE A 161 -0.41 11.68 -5.43
CA PHE A 161 0.14 11.57 -4.08
C PHE A 161 1.65 11.34 -4.15
N PRO A 162 2.40 11.71 -3.10
CA PRO A 162 3.83 11.42 -3.03
C PRO A 162 4.04 9.91 -2.83
N LEU A 163 5.26 9.44 -3.08
CA LEU A 163 5.62 8.07 -2.73
C LEU A 163 5.48 7.86 -1.21
N PRO A 164 4.84 6.77 -0.75
CA PRO A 164 4.45 6.62 0.64
C PRO A 164 5.62 6.23 1.56
N ASP A 165 5.55 6.68 2.82
CA ASP A 165 6.41 6.20 3.90
C ASP A 165 6.13 4.75 4.24
N VAL A 166 4.83 4.41 4.25
CA VAL A 166 4.32 3.10 4.61
C VAL A 166 3.27 2.67 3.59
N VAL A 167 3.40 1.42 3.12
CA VAL A 167 2.43 0.78 2.23
C VAL A 167 1.68 -0.30 3.01
N TYR A 168 0.36 -0.26 2.95
CA TYR A 168 -0.50 -1.35 3.39
C TYR A 168 -0.96 -2.17 2.18
N PRO A 169 -0.35 -3.35 1.91
CA PRO A 169 -0.71 -4.17 0.76
C PRO A 169 -2.03 -4.92 1.00
N ARG A 170 -3.01 -4.71 0.12
CA ARG A 170 -4.35 -5.34 0.09
C ARG A 170 -4.61 -6.14 -1.17
N GLU A 171 -3.53 -6.57 -1.79
CA GLU A 171 -3.55 -7.40 -2.98
C GLU A 171 -3.96 -8.83 -2.60
N LYS A 172 -4.72 -9.49 -3.49
CA LYS A 172 -5.33 -10.79 -3.18
C LYS A 172 -4.49 -11.98 -3.60
N ALA A 173 -3.47 -11.79 -4.44
CA ALA A 173 -2.75 -12.89 -5.06
C ALA A 173 -1.29 -12.55 -5.33
N TYR A 174 -0.45 -13.58 -5.30
CA TYR A 174 0.93 -13.53 -5.76
C TYR A 174 0.99 -13.01 -7.21
N SER A 175 1.92 -12.09 -7.46
CA SER A 175 2.28 -11.64 -8.80
C SER A 175 3.75 -11.23 -8.80
N PRO A 176 4.58 -11.78 -9.70
CA PRO A 176 5.98 -11.38 -9.83
C PRO A 176 6.12 -9.87 -10.11
N VAL A 177 5.22 -9.31 -10.92
CA VAL A 177 5.24 -7.87 -11.26
C VAL A 177 4.96 -7.02 -10.02
N LYS A 178 3.94 -7.38 -9.22
CA LYS A 178 3.62 -6.68 -7.97
C LYS A 178 4.76 -6.81 -6.94
N LEU A 179 5.44 -7.95 -6.90
CA LEU A 179 6.65 -8.14 -6.07
C LEU A 179 7.81 -7.23 -6.52
N ASN A 180 8.02 -7.06 -7.82
CA ASN A 180 9.04 -6.12 -8.33
C ASN A 180 8.72 -4.68 -7.94
N ILE A 181 7.45 -4.28 -8.04
CA ILE A 181 6.97 -2.96 -7.62
C ILE A 181 7.20 -2.75 -6.11
N ARG A 182 6.85 -3.75 -5.28
CA ARG A 182 7.13 -3.75 -3.85
C ARG A 182 8.62 -3.57 -3.57
N ARG A 183 9.48 -4.42 -4.16
CA ARG A 183 10.95 -4.33 -3.97
C ARG A 183 11.47 -2.95 -4.34
N ARG A 184 10.98 -2.36 -5.43
CA ARG A 184 11.36 -1.00 -5.84
C ARG A 184 10.97 0.05 -4.80
N LEU A 185 9.76 -0.04 -4.23
CA LEU A 185 9.33 0.86 -3.15
C LEU A 185 10.15 0.66 -1.87
N GLU A 186 10.44 -0.59 -1.48
CA GLU A 186 11.29 -0.92 -0.33
C GLU A 186 12.71 -0.35 -0.50
N ASN A 187 13.31 -0.48 -1.70
CA ASN A 187 14.62 0.12 -2.03
C ASN A 187 14.60 1.66 -1.96
N MET A 188 13.43 2.29 -2.18
CA MET A 188 13.24 3.73 -1.99
C MET A 188 12.91 4.10 -0.52
N GLY A 189 12.97 3.13 0.39
CA GLY A 189 12.79 3.30 1.82
C GLY A 189 11.34 3.25 2.30
N ALA A 190 10.38 2.80 1.48
CA ALA A 190 9.01 2.61 1.94
C ALA A 190 8.90 1.31 2.76
N LYS A 191 8.19 1.35 3.89
CA LYS A 191 7.95 0.16 4.73
C LYS A 191 6.63 -0.51 4.34
N PHE A 192 6.59 -1.83 4.34
CA PHE A 192 5.34 -2.58 4.11
C PHE A 192 4.82 -3.18 5.42
N LEU A 193 3.53 -2.97 5.72
CA LEU A 193 2.93 -3.50 6.95
C LEU A 193 2.82 -5.02 6.99
N ASN A 194 2.67 -5.67 5.83
CA ASN A 194 2.55 -7.12 5.73
C ASN A 194 3.74 -7.72 4.93
N PRO A 195 4.16 -8.96 5.23
CA PRO A 195 5.06 -9.73 4.39
C PRO A 195 4.55 -9.88 2.95
N ALA A 196 5.46 -10.20 2.05
CA ALA A 196 5.11 -10.37 0.65
C ALA A 196 4.37 -11.70 0.43
N LEU A 197 3.31 -11.66 -0.38
CA LEU A 197 2.68 -12.90 -0.86
C LEU A 197 3.66 -13.55 -1.83
N ILE A 198 4.17 -14.74 -1.50
CA ILE A 198 5.18 -15.47 -2.30
C ILE A 198 4.58 -16.68 -3.05
N GLY A 199 3.28 -16.96 -2.87
CA GLY A 199 2.56 -18.01 -3.58
C GLY A 199 2.69 -19.40 -2.94
N LYS A 200 1.78 -20.32 -3.29
CA LYS A 200 1.62 -21.60 -2.58
C LYS A 200 2.87 -22.48 -2.64
N TRP A 201 3.48 -22.59 -3.82
CA TRP A 201 4.67 -23.42 -4.01
C TRP A 201 5.87 -22.89 -3.25
N GLN A 202 6.12 -21.59 -3.29
CA GLN A 202 7.24 -21.00 -2.54
C GLN A 202 6.99 -21.07 -1.03
N THR A 203 5.74 -20.87 -0.57
CA THR A 203 5.38 -21.10 0.84
C THR A 203 5.65 -22.54 1.27
N TYR A 204 5.26 -23.53 0.45
CA TYR A 204 5.59 -24.94 0.72
C TYR A 204 7.10 -25.13 0.87
N ARG A 205 7.90 -24.65 -0.10
CA ARG A 205 9.36 -24.77 -0.08
C ARG A 205 10.00 -24.16 1.17
N VAL A 206 9.55 -22.98 1.59
CA VAL A 206 10.06 -22.30 2.79
C VAL A 206 9.70 -23.09 4.06
N ILE A 207 8.46 -23.57 4.18
CA ILE A 207 8.05 -24.34 5.36
C ILE A 207 8.81 -25.66 5.46
N THR A 208 9.03 -26.36 4.33
CA THR A 208 9.76 -27.64 4.31
C THR A 208 11.25 -27.51 4.60
N GLN A 209 11.81 -26.30 4.70
CA GLN A 209 13.20 -26.11 5.17
C GLN A 209 13.33 -26.36 6.67
N ASN A 210 12.24 -26.35 7.44
CA ASN A 210 12.24 -26.70 8.84
C ASN A 210 11.83 -28.19 9.00
N PRO A 211 12.76 -29.09 9.36
CA PRO A 211 12.47 -30.52 9.47
C PRO A 211 11.34 -30.86 10.45
N SER A 212 11.17 -30.06 11.51
CA SER A 212 10.10 -30.26 12.51
C SER A 212 8.69 -30.06 11.94
N LEU A 213 8.55 -29.29 10.86
CA LEU A 213 7.26 -29.02 10.22
C LEU A 213 6.91 -30.03 9.12
N VAL A 214 7.91 -30.72 8.57
CA VAL A 214 7.74 -31.65 7.43
C VAL A 214 6.69 -32.74 7.68
N PRO A 215 6.63 -33.40 8.86
CA PRO A 215 5.61 -34.43 9.13
C PRO A 215 4.16 -33.92 9.05
N PHE A 216 3.94 -32.62 9.25
CA PHE A 216 2.62 -31.99 9.21
C PHE A 216 2.26 -31.42 7.84
N MET A 217 3.17 -31.51 6.86
CA MET A 217 2.95 -30.98 5.52
C MET A 217 2.39 -32.05 4.58
N PRO A 218 1.37 -31.74 3.76
CA PRO A 218 0.91 -32.65 2.73
C PRO A 218 2.00 -32.80 1.64
N ASP A 219 2.19 -34.03 1.15
CA ASP A 219 3.06 -34.28 -0.02
C ASP A 219 2.60 -33.41 -1.19
N THR A 220 3.40 -32.41 -1.53
CA THR A 220 3.05 -31.38 -2.51
C THR A 220 4.08 -31.40 -3.62
N ARG A 221 3.61 -31.42 -4.86
CA ARG A 221 4.45 -31.41 -6.06
C ARG A 221 4.02 -30.30 -7.00
N LEU A 222 4.99 -29.69 -7.68
CA LEU A 222 4.71 -28.81 -8.80
C LEU A 222 4.30 -29.66 -10.01
N VAL A 223 3.13 -29.37 -10.57
CA VAL A 223 2.57 -30.11 -11.70
C VAL A 223 2.96 -29.43 -13.01
N ASN A 224 3.77 -30.12 -13.81
CA ASN A 224 4.18 -29.76 -15.16
C ASN A 224 3.64 -30.76 -16.20
N SER A 225 3.17 -31.94 -15.78
CA SER A 225 2.55 -32.94 -16.66
C SER A 225 1.52 -33.79 -15.91
N PHE A 226 0.58 -34.38 -16.67
CA PHE A 226 -0.43 -35.27 -16.09
C PHE A 226 0.17 -36.53 -15.44
N SER A 227 1.35 -37.00 -15.90
CA SER A 227 2.05 -38.14 -15.29
C SER A 227 2.33 -37.93 -13.80
N GLN A 228 2.64 -36.71 -13.37
CA GLN A 228 2.85 -36.41 -11.95
C GLN A 228 1.54 -36.52 -11.15
N VAL A 229 0.45 -36.07 -11.75
CA VAL A 229 -0.90 -36.18 -11.16
C VAL A 229 -1.29 -37.64 -11.02
N ASP A 230 -1.11 -38.46 -12.07
CA ASP A 230 -1.35 -39.90 -12.07
C ASP A 230 -0.57 -40.63 -10.96
N LYS A 231 0.73 -40.34 -10.82
CA LYS A 231 1.58 -40.90 -9.75
C LYS A 231 1.05 -40.56 -8.36
N MET A 232 0.66 -39.31 -8.12
CA MET A 232 0.12 -38.89 -6.82
C MET A 232 -1.25 -39.50 -6.53
N ILE A 233 -2.12 -39.60 -7.55
CA ILE A 233 -3.43 -40.24 -7.38
C ILE A 233 -3.28 -41.73 -7.06
N LYS A 234 -2.35 -42.44 -7.73
CA LYS A 234 -2.06 -43.84 -7.40
C LYS A 234 -1.58 -44.01 -5.95
N LYS A 235 -0.83 -43.04 -5.42
CA LYS A 235 -0.33 -43.05 -4.04
C LYS A 235 -1.41 -42.71 -3.00
N TYR A 236 -2.28 -41.74 -3.29
CA TYR A 236 -3.17 -41.14 -2.28
C TYR A 236 -4.68 -41.32 -2.54
N THR A 237 -5.08 -41.96 -3.63
CA THR A 237 -6.47 -42.13 -4.11
C THR A 237 -7.20 -40.83 -4.51
N ALA A 238 -6.91 -39.72 -3.84
CA ALA A 238 -7.43 -38.39 -4.14
C ALA A 238 -6.32 -37.33 -4.05
N VAL A 239 -6.34 -36.35 -4.96
CA VAL A 239 -5.40 -35.22 -4.97
C VAL A 239 -6.15 -33.91 -5.21
N TYR A 240 -5.55 -32.80 -4.76
CA TYR A 240 -6.07 -31.46 -5.00
C TYR A 240 -5.09 -30.67 -5.87
N LEU A 241 -5.50 -30.36 -7.09
CA LEU A 241 -4.79 -29.45 -7.99
C LEU A 241 -5.16 -28.02 -7.61
N LYS A 242 -4.14 -27.21 -7.32
CA LYS A 242 -4.32 -25.79 -6.96
C LYS A 242 -3.39 -24.95 -7.83
N PRO A 243 -3.87 -23.85 -8.44
CA PRO A 243 -3.00 -22.93 -9.14
C PRO A 243 -1.93 -22.34 -8.22
N VAL A 244 -0.72 -22.19 -8.76
CA VAL A 244 0.43 -21.60 -8.04
C VAL A 244 0.09 -20.19 -7.58
N SER A 245 -0.51 -19.40 -8.47
CA SER A 245 -1.07 -18.07 -8.21
C SER A 245 -2.58 -18.16 -7.94
N GLY A 246 -3.07 -17.46 -6.92
CA GLY A 246 -4.50 -17.42 -6.59
C GLY A 246 -4.76 -17.55 -5.09
N SER A 247 -5.97 -17.20 -4.66
CA SER A 247 -6.38 -17.12 -3.26
C SER A 247 -7.83 -17.56 -3.05
N GLN A 248 -8.26 -17.61 -1.77
CA GLN A 248 -9.63 -17.93 -1.36
C GLN A 248 -10.14 -19.29 -1.87
N GLY A 249 -9.25 -20.26 -2.07
CA GLY A 249 -9.63 -21.60 -2.53
C GLY A 249 -10.18 -21.66 -3.96
N ARG A 250 -9.98 -20.62 -4.78
CA ARG A 250 -10.49 -20.59 -6.15
C ARG A 250 -9.71 -21.52 -7.08
N ASN A 251 -10.42 -22.06 -8.08
CA ASN A 251 -9.87 -22.91 -9.13
C ASN A 251 -9.17 -24.16 -8.59
N ILE A 252 -9.63 -24.69 -7.46
CA ILE A 252 -9.17 -25.97 -6.92
C ILE A 252 -9.93 -27.08 -7.64
N VAL A 253 -9.20 -28.06 -8.16
CA VAL A 253 -9.75 -29.28 -8.74
C VAL A 253 -9.39 -30.44 -7.84
N ARG A 254 -10.38 -31.17 -7.34
CA ARG A 254 -10.17 -32.45 -6.66
C ARG A 254 -10.26 -33.55 -7.71
N VAL A 255 -9.23 -34.39 -7.80
CA VAL A 255 -9.20 -35.54 -8.69
C VAL A 255 -9.15 -36.81 -7.85
N VAL A 256 -10.02 -37.77 -8.15
CA VAL A 256 -10.16 -39.04 -7.43
C VAL A 256 -10.10 -40.19 -8.42
N LYS A 257 -9.39 -41.27 -8.07
CA LYS A 257 -9.46 -42.54 -8.80
C LYS A 257 -10.44 -43.47 -8.10
N LYS A 258 -11.44 -43.97 -8.83
CA LYS A 258 -12.36 -45.00 -8.33
C LYS A 258 -11.61 -46.34 -8.24
N LYS A 259 -11.89 -47.13 -7.21
CA LYS A 259 -11.23 -48.43 -6.97
C LYS A 259 -11.49 -49.47 -8.07
N THR A 260 -12.58 -49.33 -8.82
CA THR A 260 -13.11 -50.35 -9.73
C THR A 260 -12.97 -50.02 -11.21
N ASP A 261 -12.50 -48.82 -11.57
CA ASP A 261 -12.43 -48.37 -12.96
C ASP A 261 -11.10 -47.65 -13.26
N SER A 262 -10.62 -47.77 -14.49
CA SER A 262 -9.51 -46.98 -15.06
C SER A 262 -9.86 -45.49 -15.23
N VAL A 263 -10.95 -45.02 -14.62
CA VAL A 263 -11.56 -43.71 -14.84
C VAL A 263 -11.22 -42.75 -13.70
N TYR A 264 -10.82 -41.54 -14.07
CA TYR A 264 -10.64 -40.41 -13.15
C TYR A 264 -11.93 -39.61 -12.99
N GLN A 265 -12.31 -39.30 -11.76
CA GLN A 265 -13.35 -38.34 -11.46
C GLN A 265 -12.75 -37.02 -11.01
N TYR A 266 -13.24 -35.91 -11.53
CA TYR A 266 -12.82 -34.58 -11.13
C TYR A 266 -14.01 -33.77 -10.60
N GLN A 267 -13.78 -33.03 -9.52
CA GLN A 267 -14.72 -32.09 -8.91
C GLN A 267 -14.06 -30.72 -8.87
N TYR A 268 -14.77 -29.70 -9.34
CA TYR A 268 -14.30 -28.33 -9.35
C TYR A 268 -15.45 -27.39 -9.02
N GLN A 269 -15.16 -26.28 -8.35
CA GLN A 269 -16.16 -25.27 -8.03
C GLN A 269 -16.10 -24.14 -9.07
N LEU A 270 -17.10 -24.07 -9.94
CA LEU A 270 -17.37 -22.87 -10.73
C LEU A 270 -18.14 -21.87 -9.87
N ARG A 271 -17.57 -20.69 -9.64
CA ARG A 271 -18.42 -19.52 -9.37
C ARG A 271 -18.76 -18.93 -10.72
N LEU A 272 -20.04 -19.05 -11.12
CA LEU A 272 -20.60 -18.22 -12.17
C LEU A 272 -20.21 -16.77 -11.86
N LEU A 273 -19.45 -16.15 -12.75
CA LEU A 273 -19.39 -14.70 -12.79
C LEU A 273 -20.85 -14.27 -12.89
N HIS A 274 -21.32 -13.42 -11.97
CA HIS A 274 -22.60 -12.74 -12.16
C HIS A 274 -22.49 -11.95 -13.46
N ASN A 275 -22.91 -12.57 -14.56
CA ASN A 275 -23.16 -11.86 -15.80
C ASN A 275 -24.36 -10.98 -15.52
N SER A 276 -24.15 -9.69 -15.78
CA SER A 276 -25.18 -8.71 -16.06
C SER A 276 -26.38 -9.34 -16.74
N LYS A 277 -27.57 -9.06 -16.20
CA LYS A 277 -28.87 -9.30 -16.82
C LYS A 277 -28.75 -9.19 -18.35
N LYS A 278 -28.94 -10.31 -19.06
CA LYS A 278 -29.43 -10.26 -20.43
C LYS A 278 -30.93 -10.04 -20.33
N SER A 279 -31.37 -8.85 -20.72
CA SER A 279 -32.73 -8.61 -21.14
C SER A 279 -32.95 -9.42 -22.42
N VAL A 280 -34.02 -10.21 -22.46
CA VAL A 280 -34.73 -10.55 -23.70
C VAL A 280 -35.77 -9.46 -23.90
#